data_AF-A0A7X9HQF8-F1
#
_entry.id   AF-A0A7X9HQF8-F1
#
_cell.length_a   1.000
_cell.length_b   1.000
_cell.length_c   1.000
_cell.angle_alpha   90.00
_cell.angle_beta   90.00
_cell.angle_gamma   90.00
#
_symmetry.space_group_name_H-M   'P 1'
#
loop_
_entity.id
_entity.type
_entity.pdbx_description
1 polymer ?
#
loop_
_entity_poly.entity_id
_entity_poly.type
_entity_poly.pdbx_seq_one_letter_code
_entity_poly.pdbx_strand_id
1 'polypeptide(L)'
;MSTYDFNKIRESYNILAGINKVCEDATKKDDTIETSGIVSEYESFLQETERILPGLLKPFDKNDFISAYYGVNDVYYRVNGIKMNIARNLGILKTKMAESENTPVTQTKSFHFVSDINIRKILERDYQEIQRNMISLNWKSSIILCGGSIEAILLDLLMKNSTKACASPKAPKENDLNRWDLNDLVEVAVEEKAIGSEIAKLSHTVREYRNLIHPGVEVRKSLKVESEEAKIAVEVLHILIRELS
;
A
#
# COMPACT_ATOMS: atom_id res chain seq x y z
N MET A 1 -10.20 -11.27 -4.48
CA MET A 1 -9.93 -10.10 -5.34
C MET A 1 -11.25 -9.36 -5.48
N SER A 2 -11.38 -8.15 -4.93
CA SER A 2 -12.63 -7.39 -5.03
C SER A 2 -12.84 -6.97 -6.49
N THR A 3 -13.96 -7.38 -7.07
CA THR A 3 -14.33 -7.16 -8.49
C THR A 3 -14.75 -5.72 -8.80
N TYR A 4 -14.65 -4.81 -7.84
CA TYR A 4 -15.20 -3.46 -7.90
C TYR A 4 -14.12 -2.38 -7.96
N ASP A 5 -14.38 -1.30 -8.70
CA ASP A 5 -13.50 -0.13 -8.82
C ASP A 5 -13.46 0.67 -7.50
N PHE A 6 -12.27 0.78 -6.91
CA PHE A 6 -12.08 1.44 -5.63
C PHE A 6 -12.47 2.91 -5.60
N ASN A 7 -12.18 3.66 -6.68
CA ASN A 7 -12.51 5.08 -6.72
C ASN A 7 -14.03 5.27 -6.66
N LYS A 8 -14.78 4.40 -7.34
CA LYS A 8 -16.25 4.38 -7.30
C LYS A 8 -16.79 4.03 -5.92
N ILE A 9 -16.18 3.07 -5.21
CA ILE A 9 -16.58 2.73 -3.84
C ILE A 9 -16.41 3.93 -2.90
N ARG A 10 -15.26 4.62 -3.00
CA ARG A 10 -14.96 5.81 -2.17
C ARG A 10 -15.90 6.98 -2.49
N GLU A 11 -16.18 7.21 -3.76
CA GLU A 11 -17.15 8.21 -4.21
C GLU A 11 -18.54 7.91 -3.65
N SER A 12 -19.04 6.68 -3.84
CA SER A 12 -20.34 6.25 -3.30
C SER A 12 -20.42 6.39 -1.78
N TYR A 13 -19.35 6.11 -1.04
CA TYR A 13 -19.30 6.30 0.41
C TYR A 13 -19.50 7.77 0.81
N ASN A 14 -18.79 8.69 0.16
CA ASN A 14 -18.87 10.12 0.47
C ASN A 14 -20.27 10.68 0.17
N ILE A 15 -20.87 10.28 -0.96
CA ILE A 15 -22.22 10.68 -1.32
C ILE A 15 -23.23 10.17 -0.29
N LEU A 16 -23.18 8.88 0.05
CA LEU A 16 -24.10 8.30 1.03
C LEU A 16 -23.93 8.89 2.44
N ALA A 17 -22.71 9.23 2.84
CA ALA A 17 -22.45 9.90 4.10
C ALA A 17 -23.06 11.31 4.14
N GLY A 18 -23.02 12.02 3.00
CA GLY A 18 -23.71 13.30 2.81
C GLY A 18 -25.23 13.16 2.95
N ILE A 19 -25.83 12.18 2.26
CA ILE A 19 -27.28 11.88 2.35
C ILE A 19 -27.66 11.54 3.80
N ASN A 20 -26.87 10.70 4.49
CA ASN A 20 -27.11 10.33 5.88
C ASN A 20 -27.15 11.57 6.79
N LYS A 21 -26.19 12.48 6.63
CA LYS A 21 -26.12 13.71 7.42
C LYS A 21 -27.35 14.59 7.22
N VAL A 22 -27.78 14.78 5.97
CA VAL A 22 -28.99 15.55 5.65
C VAL A 22 -30.24 14.89 6.27
N CYS A 23 -30.32 13.55 6.24
CA CYS A 23 -31.39 12.78 6.88
C CYS A 23 -31.38 12.92 8.42
N GLU A 24 -30.21 12.92 9.05
CA GLU A 24 -30.04 13.15 10.49
C GLU A 24 -30.41 14.58 10.93
N ASP A 25 -30.07 15.58 10.13
CA ASP A 25 -30.39 16.98 10.43
C ASP A 25 -31.89 17.26 10.27
N ALA A 26 -32.53 16.65 9.26
CA ALA A 26 -33.96 16.82 9.01
C ALA A 26 -34.85 16.16 10.09
N THR A 27 -34.35 15.13 10.79
CA THR A 27 -35.10 14.42 11.84
C THR A 27 -35.08 15.13 13.20
N LYS A 28 -34.16 16.06 13.43
CA LYS A 28 -34.06 16.76 14.73
C LYS A 28 -35.11 17.85 14.94
N LYS A 29 -36.00 18.10 13.96
CA LYS A 29 -36.95 19.23 13.98
C LYS A 29 -38.41 18.88 14.25
N ASP A 30 -38.82 17.64 14.07
CA ASP A 30 -40.09 17.04 14.52
C ASP A 30 -39.99 15.55 14.10
N ASP A 31 -40.55 14.61 14.87
CA ASP A 31 -40.44 13.15 14.65
C ASP A 31 -41.05 12.65 13.31
N THR A 32 -41.47 13.57 12.44
CA THR A 32 -41.97 13.33 11.09
C THR A 32 -41.35 14.33 10.13
N ILE A 33 -40.61 13.85 9.13
CA ILE A 33 -40.08 14.72 8.09
C ILE A 33 -40.99 14.68 6.86
N GLU A 34 -41.28 15.87 6.33
CA GLU A 34 -41.94 16.15 5.05
C GLU A 34 -41.07 15.74 3.83
N THR A 35 -40.42 14.57 3.86
CA THR A 35 -39.32 14.22 2.94
C THR A 35 -39.69 13.18 1.89
N SER A 36 -40.46 13.58 0.89
CA SER A 36 -40.42 12.88 -0.41
C SER A 36 -39.05 13.04 -1.08
N GLY A 37 -38.41 14.21 -0.92
CA GLY A 37 -37.13 14.56 -1.54
C GLY A 37 -35.95 13.69 -1.10
N ILE A 38 -35.64 13.63 0.21
CA ILE A 38 -34.48 12.85 0.71
C ILE A 38 -34.63 11.36 0.39
N VAL A 39 -35.85 10.83 0.49
CA VAL A 39 -36.11 9.42 0.20
C VAL A 39 -35.92 9.12 -1.29
N SER A 40 -36.37 10.02 -2.16
CA SER A 40 -36.15 9.91 -3.61
C SER A 40 -34.68 10.07 -3.99
N GLU A 41 -33.95 10.94 -3.30
CA GLU A 41 -32.49 11.11 -3.49
C GLU A 41 -31.73 9.83 -3.09
N TYR A 42 -32.10 9.23 -1.96
CA TYR A 42 -31.50 7.96 -1.52
C TYR A 42 -31.81 6.80 -2.47
N GLU A 43 -33.05 6.70 -2.96
CA GLU A 43 -33.46 5.72 -3.97
C GLU A 43 -32.66 5.91 -5.27
N SER A 44 -32.49 7.16 -5.72
CA SER A 44 -31.71 7.50 -6.92
C SER A 44 -30.24 7.12 -6.77
N PHE A 45 -29.64 7.41 -5.60
CA PHE A 45 -28.29 7.00 -5.25
C PHE A 45 -28.11 5.47 -5.33
N LEU A 46 -29.07 4.69 -4.83
CA LEU A 46 -28.98 3.22 -4.88
C LEU A 46 -29.10 2.70 -6.31
N GLN A 47 -29.97 3.27 -7.15
CA GLN A 47 -30.10 2.90 -8.56
C GLN A 47 -28.86 3.25 -9.38
N GLU A 48 -28.22 4.39 -9.09
CA GLU A 48 -26.94 4.75 -9.70
C GLU A 48 -25.83 3.80 -9.24
N THR A 49 -25.74 3.55 -7.92
CA THR A 49 -24.72 2.68 -7.36
C THR A 49 -24.84 1.25 -7.87
N GLU A 50 -26.06 0.72 -8.05
CA GLU A 50 -26.28 -0.62 -8.62
C GLU A 50 -25.75 -0.73 -10.06
N ARG A 51 -25.83 0.36 -10.86
CA ARG A 51 -25.26 0.38 -12.22
C ARG A 51 -23.73 0.33 -12.23
N ILE A 52 -23.08 0.94 -11.24
CA ILE A 52 -21.61 1.06 -11.20
C ILE A 52 -20.93 0.01 -10.30
N LEU A 53 -21.63 -0.50 -9.30
CA LEU A 53 -21.19 -1.45 -8.26
C LEU A 53 -22.29 -2.51 -8.04
N PRO A 54 -22.63 -3.32 -9.06
CA PRO A 54 -23.79 -4.20 -9.05
C PRO A 54 -23.75 -5.23 -7.92
N GLY A 55 -24.85 -5.35 -7.17
CA GLY A 55 -25.01 -6.29 -6.06
C GLY A 55 -24.22 -5.94 -4.80
N LEU A 56 -23.53 -4.79 -4.76
CA LEU A 56 -22.72 -4.40 -3.61
C LEU A 56 -23.59 -3.95 -2.44
N LEU A 57 -24.53 -3.05 -2.69
CA LEU A 57 -25.40 -2.47 -1.66
C LEU A 57 -26.65 -3.31 -1.45
N LYS A 58 -27.25 -3.19 -0.26
CA LYS A 58 -28.56 -3.78 0.01
C LYS A 58 -29.66 -2.93 -0.63
N PRO A 59 -30.67 -3.58 -1.22
CA PRO A 59 -31.79 -2.89 -1.84
C PRO A 59 -32.61 -2.12 -0.81
N PHE A 60 -33.40 -1.20 -1.32
CA PHE A 60 -34.33 -0.36 -0.59
C PHE A 60 -35.58 -0.17 -1.44
N ASP A 61 -36.75 -0.41 -0.86
CA ASP A 61 -38.03 -0.05 -1.44
C ASP A 61 -38.69 0.96 -0.50
N LYS A 62 -38.93 2.18 -0.97
CA LYS A 62 -39.54 3.24 -0.16
C LYS A 62 -40.96 2.89 0.29
N ASN A 63 -41.68 2.05 -0.47
CA ASN A 63 -43.06 1.68 -0.17
C ASN A 63 -43.18 0.90 1.16
N ASP A 64 -42.16 0.11 1.50
CA ASP A 64 -42.09 -0.62 2.78
C ASP A 64 -42.05 0.31 4.00
N PHE A 65 -41.66 1.57 3.79
CA PHE A 65 -41.43 2.55 4.84
C PHE A 65 -42.51 3.63 4.92
N ILE A 66 -43.57 3.58 4.10
CA ILE A 66 -44.65 4.57 4.18
C ILE A 66 -45.34 4.49 5.54
N SER A 67 -45.53 5.65 6.17
CA SER A 67 -46.15 5.82 7.49
C SER A 67 -47.56 6.40 7.41
N ALA A 68 -47.76 7.38 6.53
CA ALA A 68 -49.05 8.05 6.36
C ALA A 68 -49.11 8.76 4.99
N TYR A 69 -50.34 8.99 4.52
CA TYR A 69 -50.64 9.83 3.37
C TYR A 69 -51.42 11.05 3.85
N TYR A 70 -51.03 12.25 3.42
CA TYR A 70 -51.82 13.48 3.58
C TYR A 70 -52.10 14.07 2.20
N GLY A 71 -53.38 14.23 1.86
CA GLY A 71 -53.77 14.66 0.51
C GLY A 71 -53.36 13.69 -0.60
N VAL A 72 -53.32 14.18 -1.84
CA VAL A 72 -53.03 13.35 -3.03
C VAL A 72 -51.53 13.14 -3.25
N ASN A 73 -50.67 14.03 -2.69
CA ASN A 73 -49.25 14.10 -3.05
C ASN A 73 -48.26 14.00 -1.86
N ASP A 74 -48.71 14.10 -0.60
CA ASP A 74 -47.79 14.12 0.54
C ASP A 74 -47.68 12.73 1.18
N VAL A 75 -46.52 12.11 1.01
CA VAL A 75 -46.20 10.78 1.56
C VAL A 75 -45.17 10.93 2.67
N TYR A 76 -45.49 10.40 3.85
CA TYR A 76 -44.61 10.39 5.01
C TYR A 76 -43.96 9.02 5.18
N TYR A 77 -42.68 8.98 5.54
CA TYR A 77 -41.92 7.74 5.68
C TYR A 77 -41.39 7.54 7.11
N ARG A 78 -41.32 6.28 7.55
CA ARG A 78 -40.72 5.84 8.82
C ARG A 78 -39.20 5.98 8.76
N VAL A 79 -38.71 7.11 9.26
CA VAL A 79 -37.30 7.50 9.10
C VAL A 79 -36.31 6.53 9.73
N ASN A 80 -36.67 5.87 10.84
CA ASN A 80 -35.80 4.89 11.49
C ASN A 80 -35.42 3.72 10.57
N GLY A 81 -36.37 3.24 9.75
CA GLY A 81 -36.11 2.17 8.80
C GLY A 81 -35.16 2.60 7.68
N ILE A 82 -35.32 3.83 7.20
CA ILE A 82 -34.47 4.43 6.19
C ILE A 82 -33.05 4.62 6.71
N LYS A 83 -32.91 5.23 7.90
CA LYS A 83 -31.61 5.40 8.58
C LYS A 83 -30.89 4.06 8.80
N MET A 84 -31.62 3.02 9.18
CA MET A 84 -31.04 1.68 9.35
C MET A 84 -30.50 1.13 8.03
N ASN A 85 -31.21 1.32 6.92
CA ASN A 85 -30.75 0.88 5.60
C ASN A 85 -29.52 1.68 5.13
N ILE A 86 -29.53 3.00 5.31
CA ILE A 86 -28.39 3.89 5.03
C ILE A 86 -27.16 3.47 5.84
N ALA A 87 -27.31 3.30 7.16
CA ALA A 87 -26.22 2.90 8.05
C ALA A 87 -25.62 1.55 7.66
N ARG A 88 -26.46 0.59 7.26
CA ARG A 88 -25.99 -0.72 6.75
C ARG A 88 -25.16 -0.55 5.47
N ASN A 89 -25.65 0.21 4.50
CA ASN A 89 -24.96 0.41 3.22
C ASN A 89 -23.66 1.21 3.39
N LEU A 90 -23.62 2.19 4.29
CA LEU A 90 -22.37 2.86 4.71
C LEU A 90 -21.37 1.87 5.30
N GLY A 91 -21.81 0.94 6.15
CA GLY A 91 -20.97 -0.10 6.72
C GLY A 91 -20.36 -1.01 5.64
N ILE A 92 -21.14 -1.37 4.61
CA ILE A 92 -20.66 -2.18 3.47
C ILE A 92 -19.58 -1.43 2.69
N LEU A 93 -19.85 -0.17 2.32
CA LEU A 93 -18.89 0.66 1.58
C LEU A 93 -17.60 0.86 2.38
N LYS A 94 -17.71 1.18 3.67
CA LYS A 94 -16.56 1.34 4.57
C LYS A 94 -15.72 0.06 4.66
N THR A 95 -16.37 -1.10 4.77
CA THR A 95 -15.68 -2.40 4.81
C THR A 95 -14.94 -2.66 3.50
N LYS A 96 -15.59 -2.38 2.35
CA LYS A 96 -14.98 -2.57 1.03
C LYS A 96 -13.82 -1.61 0.78
N MET A 97 -13.89 -0.38 1.29
CA MET A 97 -12.78 0.57 1.26
C MET A 97 -11.60 0.10 2.11
N ALA A 98 -11.86 -0.49 3.28
CA ALA A 98 -10.81 -1.04 4.13
C ALA A 98 -10.17 -2.31 3.52
N GLU A 99 -10.95 -3.16 2.84
CA GLU A 99 -10.42 -4.31 2.08
C GLU A 99 -9.42 -3.88 1.00
N SER A 100 -9.65 -2.74 0.34
CA SER A 100 -8.70 -2.16 -0.61
C SER A 100 -7.53 -1.43 0.03
N GLU A 101 -7.68 -0.81 1.21
CA GLU A 101 -6.54 -0.24 1.95
C GLU A 101 -5.54 -1.31 2.40
N ASN A 102 -6.01 -2.54 2.64
CA ASN A 102 -5.16 -3.71 2.87
C ASN A 102 -4.44 -4.24 1.61
N THR A 103 -4.65 -3.62 0.45
CA THR A 103 -3.85 -3.86 -0.77
C THR A 103 -3.30 -2.53 -1.29
N PRO A 104 -2.17 -2.05 -0.72
CA PRO A 104 -1.57 -0.80 -1.17
C PRO A 104 -1.26 -0.85 -2.67
N VAL A 105 -1.56 0.22 -3.40
CA VAL A 105 -1.15 0.34 -4.82
C VAL A 105 0.37 0.42 -4.86
N THR A 106 1.00 -0.70 -5.21
CA THR A 106 2.45 -0.80 -5.39
C THR A 106 2.81 -0.67 -6.86
N GLN A 107 3.86 0.06 -7.17
CA GLN A 107 4.47 0.06 -8.49
C GLN A 107 5.13 -1.29 -8.76
N THR A 108 4.92 -1.83 -9.96
CA THR A 108 5.72 -2.95 -10.45
C THR A 108 7.03 -2.40 -11.01
N LYS A 109 8.17 -2.92 -10.55
CA LYS A 109 9.47 -2.70 -11.16
C LYS A 109 9.96 -4.01 -11.78
N SER A 110 10.56 -3.91 -12.96
CA SER A 110 11.21 -5.04 -13.61
C SER A 110 12.68 -5.06 -13.19
N PHE A 111 13.18 -6.24 -12.82
CA PHE A 111 14.59 -6.48 -12.49
C PHE A 111 15.27 -7.27 -13.61
N HIS A 112 15.02 -6.91 -14.88
CA HIS A 112 15.51 -7.66 -16.05
C HIS A 112 17.04 -7.75 -16.16
N PHE A 113 17.77 -6.81 -15.53
CA PHE A 113 19.23 -6.79 -15.47
C PHE A 113 19.83 -7.87 -14.55
N VAL A 114 19.01 -8.46 -13.67
CA VAL A 114 19.38 -9.60 -12.81
C VAL A 114 19.29 -10.87 -13.64
N SER A 115 20.38 -11.62 -13.73
CA SER A 115 20.49 -12.80 -14.61
C SER A 115 19.75 -14.01 -14.05
N ASP A 116 19.83 -14.26 -12.75
CA ASP A 116 19.11 -15.38 -12.13
C ASP A 116 17.60 -15.10 -12.03
N ILE A 117 16.79 -15.98 -12.63
CA ILE A 117 15.33 -15.83 -12.69
C ILE A 117 14.64 -16.03 -11.34
N ASN A 118 15.21 -16.84 -10.44
CA ASN A 118 14.67 -17.06 -9.11
C ASN A 118 14.96 -15.84 -8.22
N ILE A 119 16.19 -15.31 -8.28
CA ILE A 119 16.55 -14.06 -7.60
C ILE A 119 15.67 -12.90 -8.11
N ARG A 120 15.46 -12.80 -9.42
CA ARG A 120 14.59 -11.78 -10.01
C ARG A 120 13.17 -11.81 -9.45
N LYS A 121 12.54 -12.99 -9.37
CA LYS A 121 11.19 -13.15 -8.79
C LYS A 121 11.14 -12.75 -7.32
N ILE A 122 12.19 -13.06 -6.57
CA ILE A 122 12.31 -12.67 -5.16
C ILE A 122 12.40 -11.15 -5.05
N LEU A 123 13.26 -10.50 -5.85
CA LEU A 123 13.40 -9.04 -5.87
C LEU A 123 12.10 -8.32 -6.26
N GLU A 124 11.38 -8.82 -7.26
CA GLU A 124 10.08 -8.25 -7.65
C GLU A 124 9.04 -8.34 -6.54
N ARG A 125 8.97 -9.50 -5.85
CA ARG A 125 8.11 -9.70 -4.67
C ARG A 125 8.50 -8.77 -3.53
N ASP A 126 9.79 -8.73 -3.20
CA ASP A 126 10.33 -7.95 -2.07
C ASP A 126 10.18 -6.46 -2.32
N TYR A 127 10.32 -5.99 -3.56
CA TYR A 127 10.05 -4.60 -3.93
C TYR A 127 8.59 -4.20 -3.73
N GLN A 128 7.64 -5.09 -4.00
CA GLN A 128 6.24 -4.82 -3.64
C GLN A 128 6.04 -4.80 -2.12
N GLU A 129 6.73 -5.69 -1.39
CA GLU A 129 6.64 -5.72 0.08
C GLU A 129 7.23 -4.47 0.73
N ILE A 130 8.37 -3.98 0.24
CA ILE A 130 8.97 -2.70 0.65
C ILE A 130 7.95 -1.57 0.51
N GLN A 131 7.25 -1.47 -0.62
CA GLN A 131 6.25 -0.42 -0.81
C GLN A 131 5.06 -0.54 0.15
N ARG A 132 4.57 -1.76 0.40
CA ARG A 132 3.51 -2.00 1.40
C ARG A 132 3.98 -1.63 2.81
N ASN A 133 5.22 -1.95 3.16
CA ASN A 133 5.82 -1.61 4.44
C ASN A 133 5.98 -0.09 4.61
N MET A 134 6.40 0.63 3.56
CA MET A 134 6.46 2.09 3.59
C MET A 134 5.09 2.74 3.80
N ILE A 135 4.04 2.19 3.20
CA ILE A 135 2.66 2.68 3.37
C ILE A 135 2.13 2.38 4.78
N SER A 136 2.50 1.22 5.32
CA SER A 136 2.05 0.74 6.65
C SER A 136 2.92 1.23 7.81
N LEU A 137 3.88 2.12 7.55
CA LEU A 137 4.83 2.66 8.54
C LEU A 137 5.78 1.61 9.18
N ASN A 138 6.02 0.50 8.48
CA ASN A 138 6.90 -0.59 8.91
C ASN A 138 8.36 -0.31 8.51
N TRP A 139 8.95 0.76 9.05
CA TRP A 139 10.26 1.29 8.65
C TRP A 139 11.39 0.28 8.71
N LYS A 140 11.47 -0.46 9.83
CA LYS A 140 12.52 -1.45 10.07
C LYS A 140 12.48 -2.58 9.05
N SER A 141 11.28 -3.06 8.71
CA SER A 141 11.08 -4.09 7.69
C SER A 141 11.47 -3.59 6.30
N SER A 142 11.10 -2.35 5.95
CA SER A 142 11.52 -1.73 4.68
C SER A 142 13.03 -1.69 4.53
N ILE A 143 13.75 -1.24 5.56
CA ILE A 143 15.22 -1.15 5.56
C ILE A 143 15.87 -2.52 5.37
N ILE A 144 15.39 -3.54 6.10
CA ILE A 144 15.94 -4.90 6.01
C ILE A 144 15.76 -5.45 4.60
N LEU A 145 14.57 -5.32 4.03
CA LEU A 145 14.27 -5.78 2.67
C LEU A 145 15.06 -5.00 1.61
N CYS A 146 15.23 -3.69 1.77
CA CYS A 146 16.10 -2.90 0.89
C CYS A 146 17.55 -3.40 0.93
N GLY A 147 18.08 -3.65 2.13
CA GLY A 147 19.44 -4.17 2.31
C GLY A 147 19.63 -5.55 1.65
N GLY A 148 18.69 -6.47 1.85
CA GLY A 148 18.72 -7.79 1.20
C GLY A 148 18.56 -7.71 -0.32
N SER A 149 17.73 -6.79 -0.82
CA SER A 149 17.55 -6.56 -2.25
C SER A 149 18.82 -6.04 -2.91
N ILE A 150 19.50 -5.08 -2.28
CA ILE A 150 20.79 -4.55 -2.76
C ILE A 150 21.84 -5.67 -2.76
N GLU A 151 21.91 -6.47 -1.69
CA GLU A 151 22.85 -7.58 -1.58
C GLU A 151 22.67 -8.60 -2.71
N ALA A 152 21.42 -9.01 -2.98
CA ALA A 152 21.11 -9.96 -4.04
C ALA A 152 21.41 -9.41 -5.45
N ILE A 153 21.18 -8.11 -5.70
CA ILE A 153 21.53 -7.47 -6.97
C ILE A 153 23.05 -7.46 -7.18
N LEU A 154 23.83 -7.07 -6.16
CA LEU A 154 25.29 -7.01 -6.25
C LEU A 154 25.90 -8.41 -6.40
N LEU A 155 25.35 -9.40 -5.68
CA LEU A 155 25.76 -10.79 -5.80
C LEU A 155 25.56 -11.31 -7.23
N ASP A 156 24.35 -11.14 -7.81
CA ASP A 156 24.07 -11.55 -9.20
C ASP A 156 25.03 -10.86 -10.19
N LEU A 157 25.30 -9.57 -9.98
CA LEU A 157 26.19 -8.78 -10.83
C LEU A 157 27.64 -9.32 -10.80
N LEU A 158 28.17 -9.60 -9.61
CA LEU A 158 29.53 -10.13 -9.44
C LEU A 158 29.65 -11.59 -9.88
N MET A 159 28.59 -12.39 -9.73
CA MET A 159 28.54 -13.78 -10.19
C MET A 159 28.70 -13.93 -11.71
N LYS A 160 28.36 -12.89 -12.50
CA LYS A 160 28.59 -12.88 -13.96
C LYS A 160 30.08 -13.06 -14.33
N ASN A 161 30.99 -12.64 -13.46
CA ASN A 161 32.42 -12.87 -13.61
C ASN A 161 33.09 -13.14 -12.25
N SER A 162 32.67 -14.23 -11.60
CA SER A 162 33.10 -14.58 -10.24
C SER A 162 34.62 -14.68 -10.10
N THR A 163 35.33 -15.23 -11.09
CA THR A 163 36.80 -15.32 -11.08
C THR A 163 37.44 -13.94 -10.98
N LYS A 164 36.91 -12.94 -11.70
CA LYS A 164 37.41 -11.57 -11.63
C LYS A 164 37.05 -10.92 -10.29
N ALA A 165 35.83 -11.14 -9.81
CA ALA A 165 35.39 -10.64 -8.50
C ALA A 165 36.29 -11.17 -7.35
N CYS A 166 36.57 -12.48 -7.30
CA CYS A 166 37.45 -13.06 -6.28
C CYS A 166 38.91 -12.61 -6.42
N ALA A 167 39.34 -12.19 -7.61
CA ALA A 167 40.69 -11.69 -7.85
C ALA A 167 40.84 -10.18 -7.53
N SER A 168 39.75 -9.50 -7.20
CA SER A 168 39.76 -8.08 -6.87
C SER A 168 40.65 -7.80 -5.66
N PRO A 169 41.44 -6.70 -5.64
CA PRO A 169 42.21 -6.32 -4.45
C PRO A 169 41.34 -5.98 -3.24
N LYS A 170 40.03 -5.77 -3.47
CA LYS A 170 39.01 -5.54 -2.44
C LYS A 170 38.26 -6.79 -2.01
N ALA A 171 38.53 -7.94 -2.62
CA ALA A 171 37.88 -9.19 -2.25
C ALA A 171 38.30 -9.61 -0.83
N PRO A 172 37.36 -10.11 -0.01
CA PRO A 172 37.70 -10.71 1.28
C PRO A 172 38.50 -12.01 1.07
N LYS A 173 39.09 -12.53 2.15
CA LYS A 173 39.84 -13.80 2.10
C LYS A 173 38.97 -15.01 1.75
N GLU A 174 37.68 -14.93 2.05
CA GLU A 174 36.71 -15.95 1.67
C GLU A 174 36.45 -15.84 0.17
N ASN A 175 36.69 -16.92 -0.57
CA ASN A 175 36.58 -16.92 -2.04
C ASN A 175 35.18 -17.31 -2.53
N ASP A 176 34.24 -17.61 -1.62
CA ASP A 176 32.85 -17.87 -1.93
C ASP A 176 32.01 -16.59 -1.85
N LEU A 177 31.61 -16.05 -3.02
CA LEU A 177 30.77 -14.86 -3.12
C LEU A 177 29.46 -14.97 -2.32
N ASN A 178 28.91 -16.18 -2.13
CA ASN A 178 27.67 -16.38 -1.39
C ASN A 178 27.82 -16.12 0.12
N ARG A 179 29.06 -15.97 0.59
CA ARG A 179 29.38 -15.67 2.00
C ARG A 179 29.80 -14.23 2.23
N TRP A 180 29.91 -13.45 1.17
CA TRP A 180 30.30 -12.05 1.25
C TRP A 180 29.15 -11.24 1.84
N ASP A 181 29.47 -10.34 2.76
CA ASP A 181 28.46 -9.43 3.28
C ASP A 181 28.23 -8.27 2.29
N LEU A 182 27.21 -7.45 2.57
CA LEU A 182 26.91 -6.28 1.76
C LEU A 182 28.11 -5.33 1.59
N ASN A 183 29.01 -5.21 2.57
CA ASN A 183 30.18 -4.35 2.46
C ASN A 183 31.20 -4.92 1.47
N ASP A 184 31.49 -6.20 1.59
CA ASP A 184 32.40 -6.91 0.67
C ASP A 184 31.89 -6.81 -0.77
N LEU A 185 30.59 -7.07 -0.98
CA LEU A 185 29.95 -6.99 -2.30
C LEU A 185 30.02 -5.57 -2.90
N VAL A 186 29.77 -4.53 -2.09
CA VAL A 186 29.87 -3.14 -2.53
C VAL A 186 31.30 -2.76 -2.91
N GLU A 187 32.27 -3.08 -2.04
CA GLU A 187 33.67 -2.70 -2.26
C GLU A 187 34.21 -3.33 -3.54
N VAL A 188 33.92 -4.61 -3.76
CA VAL A 188 34.32 -5.32 -4.99
C VAL A 188 33.55 -4.79 -6.21
N ALA A 189 32.23 -4.56 -6.11
CA ALA A 189 31.44 -4.06 -7.23
C ALA A 189 31.91 -2.67 -7.70
N VAL A 190 32.33 -1.80 -6.78
CA VAL A 190 32.92 -0.50 -7.14
C VAL A 190 34.31 -0.66 -7.75
N GLU A 191 35.17 -1.49 -7.17
CA GLU A 191 36.52 -1.74 -7.70
C GLU A 191 36.47 -2.30 -9.13
N GLU A 192 35.54 -3.21 -9.38
CA GLU A 192 35.30 -3.81 -10.70
C GLU A 192 34.55 -2.87 -11.66
N LYS A 193 34.21 -1.64 -11.23
CA LYS A 193 33.42 -0.64 -11.96
C LYS A 193 32.06 -1.17 -12.44
N ALA A 194 31.49 -2.10 -11.68
CA ALA A 194 30.19 -2.67 -11.94
C ALA A 194 29.05 -1.72 -11.50
N ILE A 195 29.34 -0.83 -10.56
CA ILE A 195 28.43 0.23 -10.06
C ILE A 195 29.19 1.55 -9.82
N GLY A 196 28.47 2.67 -9.71
CA GLY A 196 29.05 3.98 -9.39
C GLY A 196 29.66 4.06 -7.98
N SER A 197 30.70 4.88 -7.82
CA SER A 197 31.38 5.09 -6.53
C SER A 197 30.49 5.78 -5.47
N GLU A 198 29.45 6.46 -5.93
CA GLU A 198 28.44 7.13 -5.13
C GLU A 198 27.61 6.11 -4.32
N ILE A 199 27.39 4.92 -4.88
CA ILE A 199 26.65 3.83 -4.21
C ILE A 199 27.45 3.27 -3.02
N ALA A 200 28.78 3.28 -3.04
CA ALA A 200 29.58 2.85 -1.89
C ALA A 200 29.33 3.72 -0.64
N LYS A 201 29.19 5.03 -0.81
CA LYS A 201 28.89 5.93 0.32
C LYS A 201 27.49 5.69 0.89
N LEU A 202 26.53 5.42 0.01
CA LEU A 202 25.13 5.22 0.36
C LEU A 202 24.85 3.85 1.00
N SER A 203 25.56 2.82 0.55
CA SER A 203 25.40 1.45 1.05
C SER A 203 25.97 1.24 2.45
N HIS A 204 26.99 2.00 2.87
CA HIS A 204 27.41 2.01 4.27
C HIS A 204 26.26 2.36 5.22
N THR A 205 25.50 3.41 4.89
CA THR A 205 24.33 3.85 5.64
C THR A 205 23.25 2.76 5.68
N VAL A 206 22.94 2.14 4.54
CA VAL A 206 21.98 1.02 4.48
C VAL A 206 22.42 -0.17 5.31
N ARG A 207 23.72 -0.51 5.30
CA ARG A 207 24.29 -1.59 6.12
C ARG A 207 24.12 -1.30 7.61
N GLU A 208 24.43 -0.08 8.04
CA GLU A 208 24.26 0.31 9.45
C GLU A 208 22.81 0.17 9.91
N TYR A 209 21.86 0.56 9.05
CA TYR A 209 20.44 0.45 9.35
C TYR A 209 19.91 -0.99 9.27
N ARG A 210 20.40 -1.83 8.34
CA ARG A 210 20.04 -3.27 8.31
C ARG A 210 20.47 -3.98 9.59
N ASN A 211 21.63 -3.62 10.14
CA ASN A 211 22.14 -4.21 11.38
C ASN A 211 21.26 -3.91 12.60
N LEU A 212 20.26 -3.02 12.49
CA LEU A 212 19.24 -2.80 13.50
C LEU A 212 18.27 -3.98 13.64
N ILE A 213 18.31 -4.97 12.76
CA ILE A 213 17.63 -6.25 12.98
C ILE A 213 17.98 -6.85 14.35
N HIS A 214 19.18 -6.56 14.87
CA HIS A 214 19.60 -6.92 16.22
C HIS A 214 19.24 -5.81 17.23
N PRO A 215 18.28 -6.03 18.16
CA PRO A 215 17.88 -5.01 19.13
C PRO A 215 19.04 -4.49 20.00
N GLY A 216 20.03 -5.33 20.28
CA GLY A 216 21.23 -4.91 21.01
C GLY A 216 22.09 -3.88 20.26
N VAL A 217 22.05 -3.84 18.93
CA VAL A 217 22.73 -2.80 18.13
C VAL A 217 21.98 -1.48 18.26
N GLU A 218 20.65 -1.52 18.21
CA GLU A 218 19.77 -0.36 18.36
C GLU A 218 19.99 0.32 19.72
N VAL A 219 20.06 -0.46 20.80
CA VAL A 219 20.37 0.04 22.15
C VAL A 219 21.77 0.65 22.22
N ARG A 220 22.81 -0.06 21.74
CA ARG A 220 24.20 0.40 21.86
C ARG A 220 24.49 1.66 21.04
N LYS A 221 23.92 1.76 19.84
CA LYS A 221 24.16 2.89 18.93
C LYS A 221 23.18 4.04 19.15
N SER A 222 22.14 3.87 19.99
CA SER A 222 21.08 4.88 20.19
C SER A 222 20.45 5.36 18.88
N LEU A 223 20.42 4.49 17.87
CA LEU A 223 19.83 4.78 16.57
C LEU A 223 18.32 4.57 16.68
N LYS A 224 17.56 5.47 16.08
CA LYS A 224 16.10 5.33 15.91
C LYS A 224 15.81 5.00 14.45
N VAL A 225 14.92 4.06 14.24
CA VAL A 225 14.41 3.76 12.90
C VAL A 225 13.15 4.58 12.68
N GLU A 226 13.26 5.66 11.92
CA GLU A 226 12.14 6.52 11.56
C GLU A 226 11.92 6.49 10.04
N SER A 227 11.01 7.34 9.57
CA SER A 227 10.63 7.39 8.16
C SER A 227 11.80 7.79 7.25
N GLU A 228 12.70 8.60 7.77
CA GLU A 228 13.85 9.19 7.08
C GLU A 228 14.85 8.11 6.69
N GLU A 229 15.20 7.22 7.61
CA GLU A 229 16.13 6.11 7.36
C GLU A 229 15.56 5.11 6.36
N ALA A 230 14.25 4.83 6.45
CA ALA A 230 13.58 3.96 5.51
C ALA A 230 13.53 4.57 4.10
N LYS A 231 13.24 5.87 3.98
CA LYS A 231 13.28 6.60 2.70
C LYS A 231 14.67 6.57 2.09
N ILE A 232 15.72 6.77 2.89
CA ILE A 232 17.11 6.67 2.42
C ILE A 232 17.36 5.28 1.84
N ALA A 233 17.04 4.20 2.57
CA ALA A 233 17.26 2.84 2.09
C ALA A 233 16.53 2.54 0.77
N VAL A 234 15.29 3.02 0.64
CA VAL A 234 14.51 2.90 -0.60
C VAL A 234 15.16 3.67 -1.75
N GLU A 235 15.63 4.90 -1.51
CA GLU A 235 16.29 5.70 -2.54
C GLU A 235 17.62 5.10 -3.00
N VAL A 236 18.39 4.49 -2.08
CA VAL A 236 19.61 3.75 -2.46
C VAL A 236 19.28 2.60 -3.40
N LEU A 237 18.23 1.83 -3.09
CA LEU A 237 17.75 0.76 -3.97
C LEU A 237 17.27 1.31 -5.32
N HIS A 238 16.54 2.44 -5.34
CA HIS A 238 16.11 3.09 -6.59
C HIS A 238 17.27 3.56 -7.46
N ILE A 239 18.32 4.13 -6.86
CA ILE A 239 19.53 4.56 -7.57
C ILE A 239 20.19 3.35 -8.23
N LEU A 240 20.37 2.26 -7.49
CA LEU A 240 20.95 1.02 -8.01
C LEU A 240 20.12 0.43 -9.16
N ILE A 241 18.80 0.35 -8.99
CA ILE A 241 17.89 -0.11 -10.06
C ILE A 241 18.04 0.78 -11.30
N ARG A 242 18.08 2.10 -11.13
CA ARG A 242 18.20 3.05 -12.24
C ARG A 242 19.54 2.95 -12.97
N GLU A 243 20.64 2.69 -12.28
CA GLU A 243 21.96 2.52 -12.91
C GLU A 243 22.06 1.23 -13.74
N LEU A 244 21.31 0.19 -13.37
CA LEU A 244 21.40 -1.13 -13.99
C LEU A 244 20.30 -1.43 -15.01
N SER A 245 19.22 -0.64 -15.03
CA SER A 245 18.09 -0.77 -15.96
C SER A 245 18.37 -0.05 -17.28
#